data_AF-T1JA75-F1
#
_entry.id   AF-T1JA75-F1
#
_cell.length_a   1.000
_cell.length_b   1.000
_cell.length_c   1.000
_cell.angle_alpha   90.00
_cell.angle_beta   90.00
_cell.angle_gamma   90.00
#
_symmetry.space_group_name_H-M   'P 1'
#
loop_
_entity.id
_entity.type
_entity.pdbx_description
1 polymer ?
#
loop_
_entity_poly.entity_id
_entity_poly.type
_entity_poly.pdbx_seq_one_letter_code
_entity_poly.pdbx_strand_id
1 'polypeptide(L)'
;MAYELLRRGNFNIICVDWKKDDKTHITERIYARDRTQFGGYIGKRLNKLGRITGLDPASPYFESTHPVVRLDPSDAIFTRMQDHVDFYPNGGTRQPGCSDNIIESILYEDITEYSMSLINLWPAIKCFGELGCFPVDGPFRSAQRPISVAPFAPHVINSNFLLYTRASISPQVFSLDGVANATFFSAWRQSKVIIHGFQEDGFSKEWIRQMVGALLRKADFNVFVVDWANGAQMPYHQAVANARVVGSIVARLIRVLQMSRNATSESFHLIGHSLGAHIAGYAGQLTARLGRITGLDPAQPYFENTAEIVRLDPSDASLVDVIHTDAAPLWRGGMGMSKQCGHLDFYPNGGKSQPGCKKLGMKAFFNEENNFVFGMRQWLTCNHKRAYTLFTESIGSECLFISIPCRSYSAFRRGECFKCGQLGQDCSLMGFKADGSNKPSRKSIKYFLHTSSRTPHCRKRAIKLEFQRFFRLKPSI
;
A
#
# COMPACT_ATOMS: atom_id res chain seq x y z
N MET A 1 36.87 -0.45 7.66
CA MET A 1 36.18 0.61 6.89
C MET A 1 34.72 0.25 6.59
N ALA A 2 34.43 -1.02 6.30
CA ALA A 2 33.07 -1.52 6.06
C ALA A 2 32.09 -1.17 7.20
N TYR A 3 32.54 -1.21 8.45
CA TYR A 3 31.78 -0.79 9.64
C TYR A 3 31.20 0.63 9.52
N GLU A 4 32.01 1.63 9.14
CA GLU A 4 31.56 3.02 9.01
C GLU A 4 30.64 3.23 7.80
N LEU A 5 30.79 2.42 6.76
CA LEU A 5 29.91 2.44 5.58
C LEU A 5 28.53 1.85 5.89
N LEU A 6 28.48 0.75 6.66
CA LEU A 6 27.25 0.13 7.13
C LEU A 6 26.51 1.01 8.13
N ARG A 7 27.24 1.60 9.09
CA ARG A 7 26.68 2.50 10.12
C ARG A 7 25.94 3.71 9.52
N ARG A 8 26.35 4.16 8.34
CA ARG A 8 25.77 5.32 7.64
C ARG A 8 24.65 4.97 6.66
N GLY A 9 24.28 3.68 6.56
CA GLY A 9 23.02 3.23 5.95
C GLY A 9 22.89 3.34 4.43
N ASN A 10 23.97 3.68 3.71
CA ASN A 10 23.89 4.05 2.28
C ASN A 10 24.47 3.01 1.31
N PHE A 11 24.89 1.84 1.78
CA PHE A 11 25.60 0.88 0.93
C PHE A 11 25.15 -0.57 1.16
N ASN A 12 24.80 -1.25 0.06
CA ASN A 12 24.56 -2.69 0.03
C ASN A 12 25.90 -3.41 -0.18
N ILE A 13 26.59 -3.70 0.94
CA ILE A 13 27.82 -4.48 0.95
C ILE A 13 27.45 -5.95 0.79
N ILE A 14 28.04 -6.60 -0.22
CA ILE A 14 27.82 -8.00 -0.57
C ILE A 14 28.80 -8.89 0.21
N CYS A 15 30.07 -8.48 0.30
CA CYS A 15 31.13 -9.27 0.91
C CYS A 15 32.29 -8.36 1.36
N VAL A 16 33.04 -8.77 2.39
CA VAL A 16 34.29 -8.14 2.81
C VAL A 16 35.35 -9.22 3.06
N ASP A 17 36.50 -9.10 2.41
CA ASP A 17 37.64 -10.01 2.53
C ASP A 17 38.80 -9.29 3.25
N TRP A 18 39.47 -10.00 4.17
CA TRP A 18 40.52 -9.44 5.01
C TRP A 18 41.77 -10.28 4.85
N LYS A 19 42.85 -9.66 4.39
CA LYS A 19 44.16 -10.30 4.25
C LYS A 19 45.15 -9.65 5.18
N LYS A 20 45.72 -10.42 6.10
CA LYS A 20 46.82 -9.96 6.94
C LYS A 20 48.12 -10.06 6.16
N ASP A 21 48.69 -8.92 5.78
CA ASP A 21 49.90 -8.90 4.95
C ASP A 21 51.19 -9.03 5.80
N ASP A 22 51.20 -8.53 7.04
CA ASP A 22 52.30 -8.70 8.02
C ASP A 22 51.84 -8.56 9.49
N LYS A 23 52.78 -8.39 10.45
CA LYS A 23 52.45 -8.24 11.88
C LYS A 23 51.80 -6.89 12.23
N THR A 24 51.85 -5.90 11.34
CA THR A 24 51.48 -4.50 11.63
C THR A 24 50.36 -3.98 10.74
N HIS A 25 50.02 -4.65 9.64
CA HIS A 25 49.01 -4.22 8.66
C HIS A 25 48.02 -5.33 8.27
N ILE A 26 46.79 -4.89 7.97
CA ILE A 26 45.73 -5.71 7.39
C ILE A 26 45.16 -4.98 6.17
N THR A 27 44.95 -5.71 5.08
CA THR A 27 44.28 -5.23 3.86
C THR A 27 42.83 -5.70 3.87
N GLU A 28 41.91 -4.76 3.67
CA GLU A 28 40.46 -4.95 3.62
C GLU A 28 39.97 -4.75 2.17
N ARG A 29 39.24 -5.73 1.63
CA ARG A 29 38.60 -5.73 0.31
C ARG A 29 37.09 -5.69 0.48
N ILE A 30 36.40 -4.75 -0.16
CA ILE A 30 34.95 -4.59 -0.01
C ILE A 30 34.25 -4.74 -1.37
N TYR A 31 33.22 -5.59 -1.41
CA TYR A 31 32.38 -5.84 -2.58
C TYR A 31 30.98 -5.24 -2.37
N ALA A 32 30.48 -4.43 -3.32
CA ALA A 32 29.19 -3.73 -3.19
C ALA A 32 28.36 -3.82 -4.49
N ARG A 33 27.02 -3.78 -4.35
CA ARG A 33 26.06 -4.06 -5.43
C ARG A 33 25.92 -2.98 -6.50
N ASP A 34 26.21 -1.71 -6.17
CA ASP A 34 26.06 -0.58 -7.09
C ASP A 34 27.41 0.09 -7.37
N ARG A 35 28.02 -0.30 -8.50
CA ARG A 35 29.38 0.10 -8.93
C ARG A 35 29.53 1.63 -9.08
N THR A 36 28.48 2.31 -9.54
CA THR A 36 28.55 3.71 -9.97
C THR A 36 28.46 4.72 -8.82
N GLN A 37 27.63 4.46 -7.80
CA GLN A 37 27.58 5.33 -6.61
C GLN A 37 28.77 5.10 -5.67
N PHE A 38 29.25 3.86 -5.60
CA PHE A 38 30.30 3.46 -4.66
C PHE A 38 31.68 4.03 -5.04
N GLY A 39 32.09 3.90 -6.31
CA GLY A 39 33.40 4.39 -6.77
C GLY A 39 33.53 5.92 -6.76
N GLY A 40 32.48 6.65 -7.14
CA GLY A 40 32.51 8.11 -7.24
C GLY A 40 32.51 8.84 -5.89
N TYR A 41 31.81 8.30 -4.88
CA TYR A 41 31.71 8.91 -3.56
C TYR A 41 32.93 8.62 -2.68
N ILE A 42 33.44 7.39 -2.73
CA ILE A 42 34.61 6.93 -1.96
C ILE A 42 35.91 7.54 -2.53
N GLY A 43 36.09 7.52 -3.86
CA GLY A 43 37.30 7.98 -4.54
C GLY A 43 37.60 9.47 -4.33
N LYS A 44 36.57 10.33 -4.29
CA LYS A 44 36.75 11.78 -4.04
C LYS A 44 37.08 12.13 -2.59
N ARG A 45 36.69 11.29 -1.62
CA ARG A 45 36.82 11.60 -0.18
C ARG A 45 38.06 10.99 0.46
N LEU A 46 38.45 9.79 0.01
CA LEU A 46 39.62 9.08 0.55
C LEU A 46 40.96 9.54 -0.07
N ASN A 47 40.96 10.20 -1.23
CA ASN A 47 42.16 10.86 -1.76
C ASN A 47 42.69 11.98 -0.83
N LYS A 48 41.81 12.51 0.05
CA LYS A 48 42.16 13.51 1.07
C LYS A 48 42.84 12.93 2.32
N LEU A 49 42.85 11.60 2.47
CA LEU A 49 43.42 10.88 3.62
C LEU A 49 44.69 10.07 3.27
N GLY A 50 45.15 10.12 2.01
CA GLY A 50 46.47 9.63 1.59
C GLY A 50 46.70 8.12 1.73
N ARG A 51 45.65 7.28 1.72
CA ARG A 51 45.77 5.83 2.03
C ARG A 51 44.92 4.94 1.11
N ILE A 52 45.06 5.12 -0.19
CA ILE A 52 44.54 4.18 -1.20
C ILE A 52 45.64 3.89 -2.20
N THR A 53 45.87 2.60 -2.47
CA THR A 53 46.64 2.14 -3.63
C THR A 53 45.71 1.33 -4.53
N GLY A 54 45.57 1.73 -5.79
CA GLY A 54 44.83 0.97 -6.81
C GLY A 54 43.33 1.29 -6.89
N LEU A 55 42.99 2.39 -7.56
CA LEU A 55 41.65 2.58 -8.13
C LEU A 55 41.72 2.19 -9.61
N ASP A 56 41.42 0.93 -9.91
CA ASP A 56 41.15 0.50 -11.29
C ASP A 56 39.65 0.70 -11.58
N PRO A 57 39.25 1.60 -12.50
CA PRO A 57 37.85 1.85 -12.85
C PRO A 57 37.12 0.63 -13.42
N ALA A 58 37.84 -0.41 -13.87
CA ALA A 58 37.27 -1.63 -14.41
C ALA A 58 37.01 -2.72 -13.33
N SER A 59 37.53 -2.54 -12.11
CA SER A 59 37.43 -3.55 -11.04
C SER A 59 36.08 -3.50 -10.30
N PRO A 60 35.43 -4.66 -10.01
CA PRO A 60 34.22 -4.72 -9.17
C PRO A 60 34.45 -4.43 -7.68
N TYR A 61 35.70 -4.25 -7.24
CA TYR A 61 36.06 -4.18 -5.82
C TYR A 61 37.09 -3.09 -5.54
N PHE A 62 37.19 -2.73 -4.27
CA PHE A 62 38.13 -1.74 -3.77
C PHE A 62 39.03 -2.34 -2.68
N GLU A 63 40.32 -1.99 -2.69
CA GLU A 63 41.34 -2.42 -1.73
C GLU A 63 41.85 -1.24 -0.88
N SER A 64 41.90 -1.42 0.45
CA SER A 64 42.57 -0.48 1.35
C SER A 64 43.38 -1.18 2.43
N THR A 65 44.55 -0.63 2.72
CA THR A 65 45.46 -1.14 3.77
C THR A 65 45.43 -0.23 4.99
N HIS A 66 45.29 -0.84 6.17
CA HIS A 66 45.20 -0.14 7.44
C HIS A 66 46.14 -0.75 8.51
N PRO A 67 46.68 0.05 9.44
CA PRO A 67 47.42 -0.48 10.59
C PRO A 67 46.48 -1.29 11.49
N VAL A 68 46.99 -2.32 12.17
CA VAL A 68 46.20 -3.21 13.03
C VAL A 68 45.56 -2.42 14.18
N VAL A 69 44.23 -2.26 14.13
CA VAL A 69 43.43 -1.64 15.20
C VAL A 69 42.83 -2.74 16.08
N ARG A 70 43.04 -2.67 17.40
CA ARG A 70 42.32 -3.53 18.35
C ARG A 70 40.92 -2.94 18.58
N LEU A 71 39.90 -3.68 18.17
CA LEU A 71 38.51 -3.34 18.43
C LEU A 71 38.09 -3.86 19.81
N ASP A 72 37.24 -3.12 20.51
CA ASP A 72 36.72 -3.49 21.83
C ASP A 72 35.70 -4.64 21.69
N PRO A 73 35.94 -5.81 22.29
CA PRO A 73 35.04 -6.97 22.20
C PRO A 73 33.65 -6.74 22.79
N SER A 74 33.47 -5.70 23.60
CA SER A 74 32.19 -5.34 24.22
C SER A 74 31.29 -4.47 23.33
N ASP A 75 31.78 -4.02 22.17
CA ASP A 75 30.97 -3.30 21.19
C ASP A 75 29.99 -4.27 20.50
N ALA A 76 28.68 -4.05 20.70
CA ALA A 76 27.62 -4.91 20.18
C ALA A 76 27.64 -5.07 18.64
N ILE A 77 28.33 -4.19 17.92
CA ILE A 77 28.52 -4.32 16.47
C ILE A 77 29.71 -5.22 16.14
N PHE A 78 30.74 -5.28 17.00
CA PHE A 78 31.87 -6.22 16.86
C PHE A 78 31.42 -7.67 17.05
N THR A 79 30.59 -7.94 18.06
CA THR A 79 30.00 -9.28 18.31
C THR A 79 29.12 -9.74 17.13
N ARG A 80 28.41 -8.82 16.46
CA ARG A 80 27.58 -9.12 15.28
C ARG A 80 28.38 -9.33 13.98
N MET A 81 29.61 -8.84 13.89
CA MET A 81 30.49 -9.09 12.74
C MET A 81 31.10 -10.49 12.79
N GLN A 82 31.28 -11.08 13.98
CA GLN A 82 31.81 -12.45 14.13
C GLN A 82 30.89 -13.53 13.56
N ASP A 83 29.57 -13.30 13.53
CA ASP A 83 28.59 -14.27 13.00
C ASP A 83 28.45 -14.24 11.46
N HIS A 84 29.10 -13.27 10.80
CA HIS A 84 28.95 -13.02 9.35
C HIS A 84 30.29 -12.83 8.61
N VAL A 85 31.42 -13.09 9.28
CA VAL A 85 32.76 -13.00 8.70
C VAL A 85 33.56 -14.22 9.12
N ASP A 86 33.87 -15.10 8.18
CA ASP A 86 34.80 -16.20 8.43
C ASP A 86 36.20 -15.63 8.67
N PHE A 87 36.70 -15.74 9.91
CA PHE A 87 38.09 -15.45 10.24
C PHE A 87 38.93 -16.70 9.99
N TYR A 88 39.87 -16.64 9.05
CA TYR A 88 40.86 -17.71 8.83
C TYR A 88 42.17 -17.38 9.54
N PRO A 89 42.53 -18.09 10.63
CA PRO A 89 43.85 -17.96 11.20
C PRO A 89 44.82 -18.90 10.45
N ASN A 90 45.86 -18.30 9.89
CA ASN A 90 47.11 -18.90 9.43
C ASN A 90 47.05 -20.00 8.34
N GLY A 91 47.52 -19.63 7.14
CA GLY A 91 48.41 -20.50 6.35
C GLY A 91 47.80 -21.67 5.56
N GLY A 92 46.49 -21.68 5.30
CA GLY A 92 45.84 -22.68 4.42
C GLY A 92 45.76 -22.23 2.96
N THR A 93 46.02 -23.15 2.04
CA THR A 93 46.09 -22.97 0.59
C THR A 93 44.77 -22.50 -0.06
N ARG A 94 44.91 -21.64 -1.08
CA ARG A 94 43.84 -21.10 -1.94
C ARG A 94 42.85 -22.17 -2.43
N GLN A 95 41.55 -21.95 -2.20
CA GLN A 95 40.43 -22.37 -3.05
C GLN A 95 39.26 -21.36 -2.95
N PRO A 96 38.38 -21.29 -3.95
CA PRO A 96 37.96 -20.04 -4.61
C PRO A 96 36.91 -19.25 -3.83
N GLY A 97 37.34 -18.18 -3.19
CA GLY A 97 36.45 -17.16 -2.62
C GLY A 97 35.65 -16.47 -3.72
N CYS A 98 34.33 -16.48 -3.56
CA CYS A 98 33.31 -15.98 -4.49
C CYS A 98 33.26 -16.73 -5.84
N SER A 99 32.85 -18.01 -5.86
CA SER A 99 32.48 -18.65 -7.12
C SER A 99 31.16 -18.10 -7.65
N ASP A 100 31.13 -17.75 -8.94
CA ASP A 100 29.96 -17.30 -9.71
C ASP A 100 28.75 -18.27 -9.68
N ASN A 101 28.89 -19.47 -9.11
CA ASN A 101 27.81 -20.45 -8.97
C ASN A 101 26.93 -20.27 -7.72
N ILE A 102 27.21 -19.30 -6.84
CA ILE A 102 26.30 -18.94 -5.73
C ILE A 102 25.10 -18.11 -6.25
N ILE A 103 25.15 -17.64 -7.50
CA ILE A 103 24.10 -16.79 -8.08
C ILE A 103 22.85 -17.61 -8.48
N GLU A 104 22.96 -18.91 -8.75
CA GLU A 104 21.82 -19.72 -9.21
C GLU A 104 21.21 -20.66 -8.16
N SER A 105 21.93 -21.04 -7.10
CA SER A 105 21.36 -21.92 -6.05
C SER A 105 20.65 -21.18 -4.90
N ILE A 106 20.88 -19.87 -4.73
CA ILE A 106 20.14 -19.05 -3.75
C ILE A 106 18.68 -18.80 -4.20
N LEU A 107 18.29 -19.24 -5.40
CA LEU A 107 17.03 -18.84 -6.01
C LEU A 107 15.77 -19.61 -5.58
N TYR A 108 15.80 -20.69 -4.79
CA TYR A 108 14.52 -21.34 -4.45
C TYR A 108 14.35 -22.02 -3.08
N GLU A 109 15.41 -22.37 -2.33
CA GLU A 109 15.21 -23.13 -1.06
C GLU A 109 15.77 -22.43 0.21
N ASP A 110 16.81 -21.60 0.12
CA ASP A 110 17.41 -20.98 1.34
C ASP A 110 16.86 -19.60 1.73
N ILE A 111 16.01 -18.98 0.89
CA ILE A 111 15.37 -17.69 1.23
C ILE A 111 14.35 -17.87 2.39
N THR A 112 13.83 -19.07 2.60
CA THR A 112 12.89 -19.34 3.68
C THR A 112 13.53 -19.42 5.06
N GLU A 113 14.78 -19.88 5.19
CA GLU A 113 15.44 -20.05 6.50
C GLU A 113 16.30 -18.83 6.87
N TYR A 114 17.03 -18.25 5.91
CA TYR A 114 17.84 -17.04 6.15
C TYR A 114 17.05 -15.73 6.20
N SER A 115 15.86 -15.65 5.59
CA SER A 115 14.99 -14.49 5.83
C SER A 115 14.44 -14.46 7.25
N MET A 116 14.28 -15.62 7.90
CA MET A 116 13.85 -15.69 9.29
C MET A 116 14.90 -15.21 10.28
N SER A 117 16.20 -15.40 10.01
CA SER A 117 17.28 -14.90 10.87
C SER A 117 17.49 -13.39 10.75
N LEU A 118 17.35 -12.82 9.54
CA LEU A 118 17.41 -11.36 9.32
C LEU A 118 16.19 -10.60 9.88
N ILE A 119 15.03 -11.23 9.98
CA ILE A 119 13.82 -10.67 10.63
C ILE A 119 14.06 -10.41 12.14
N ASN A 120 14.99 -11.14 12.79
CA ASN A 120 15.27 -11.01 14.23
C ASN A 120 16.23 -9.86 14.59
N LEU A 121 16.78 -9.12 13.62
CA LEU A 121 17.71 -8.01 13.84
C LEU A 121 17.05 -6.62 13.85
N TRP A 122 15.76 -6.54 13.49
CA TRP A 122 15.01 -5.30 13.49
C TRP A 122 14.40 -5.09 14.89
N PRO A 123 14.41 -3.86 15.43
CA PRO A 123 13.77 -3.62 16.71
C PRO A 123 12.31 -4.08 16.61
N ALA A 124 11.89 -4.94 17.55
CA ALA A 124 10.55 -5.53 17.58
C ALA A 124 9.45 -4.45 17.50
N ILE A 125 9.77 -3.22 17.91
CA ILE A 125 8.91 -2.05 17.85
C ILE A 125 9.75 -0.84 17.42
N LYS A 126 9.22 -0.02 16.50
CA LYS A 126 9.83 1.26 16.10
C LYS A 126 8.89 2.41 16.42
N CYS A 127 9.37 3.46 17.10
CA CYS A 127 8.53 4.58 17.54
C CYS A 127 8.91 5.90 16.88
N PHE A 128 7.92 6.76 16.62
CA PHE A 128 8.09 8.05 15.94
C PHE A 128 7.36 9.17 16.68
N GLY A 129 7.79 9.46 17.91
CA GLY A 129 7.23 10.55 18.72
C GLY A 129 5.71 10.46 18.84
N GLU A 130 5.01 11.55 18.50
CA GLU A 130 3.55 11.65 18.56
C GLU A 130 2.80 10.73 17.59
N LEU A 131 3.45 10.15 16.59
CA LEU A 131 2.84 9.19 15.66
C LEU A 131 2.71 7.78 16.27
N GLY A 132 3.32 7.55 17.43
CA GLY A 132 3.24 6.32 18.19
C GLY A 132 4.31 5.29 17.83
N CYS A 133 4.05 4.06 18.25
CA CYS A 133 4.96 2.91 18.13
C CYS A 133 4.37 1.83 17.23
N PHE A 134 5.24 1.23 16.40
CA PHE A 134 4.87 0.31 15.35
C PHE A 134 5.53 -1.06 15.59
N PRO A 135 4.86 -1.97 16.31
CA PRO A 135 5.32 -3.34 16.49
C PRO A 135 5.40 -4.10 15.17
N VAL A 136 6.41 -4.94 15.00
CA VAL A 136 6.64 -5.78 13.81
C VAL A 136 6.08 -7.20 14.00
N ASP A 137 5.89 -7.61 15.25
CA ASP A 137 5.34 -8.89 15.68
C ASP A 137 3.80 -8.96 15.54
N GLY A 138 3.19 -10.02 16.10
CA GLY A 138 1.75 -10.23 16.04
C GLY A 138 0.98 -9.06 16.68
N PRO A 139 -0.11 -8.55 16.06
CA PRO A 139 -0.86 -9.12 14.93
C PRO A 139 -0.33 -8.73 13.53
N PHE A 140 0.72 -7.91 13.45
CA PHE A 140 1.29 -7.41 12.19
C PHE A 140 2.25 -8.40 11.52
N ARG A 141 2.61 -9.49 12.19
CA ARG A 141 3.15 -10.72 11.60
C ARG A 141 2.14 -11.85 11.77
N SER A 142 1.79 -12.52 10.68
CA SER A 142 0.83 -13.63 10.66
C SER A 142 1.05 -14.53 9.44
N ALA A 143 0.31 -15.63 9.31
CA ALA A 143 0.37 -16.47 8.12
C ALA A 143 0.01 -15.70 6.82
N GLN A 144 -0.85 -14.68 6.93
CA GLN A 144 -1.25 -13.82 5.81
C GLN A 144 -0.26 -12.66 5.56
N ARG A 145 0.60 -12.37 6.54
CA ARG A 145 1.64 -11.33 6.49
C ARG A 145 2.96 -11.94 7.00
N PRO A 146 3.58 -12.85 6.23
CA PRO A 146 4.74 -13.64 6.69
C PRO A 146 6.00 -12.78 6.83
N ILE A 147 6.17 -11.81 5.92
CA ILE A 147 7.25 -10.82 5.97
C ILE A 147 6.69 -9.55 6.60
N SER A 148 7.01 -9.32 7.87
CA SER A 148 6.71 -8.08 8.57
C SER A 148 8.01 -7.35 8.85
N VAL A 149 8.07 -6.08 8.46
CA VAL A 149 9.24 -5.21 8.63
C VAL A 149 8.83 -3.94 9.35
N ALA A 150 9.80 -3.26 9.97
CA ALA A 150 9.54 -1.97 10.57
C ALA A 150 9.25 -0.92 9.48
N PRO A 151 8.33 0.01 9.71
CA PRO A 151 8.10 1.09 8.76
C PRO A 151 9.31 2.03 8.65
N PHE A 152 9.39 2.72 7.52
CA PHE A 152 10.31 3.83 7.33
C PHE A 152 9.95 5.00 8.25
N ALA A 153 10.95 5.84 8.54
CA ALA A 153 10.74 7.04 9.33
C ALA A 153 9.86 8.04 8.55
N PRO A 154 9.07 8.89 9.25
CA PRO A 154 8.16 9.85 8.59
C PRO A 154 8.85 10.74 7.56
N HIS A 155 10.07 11.21 7.83
CA HIS A 155 10.84 12.04 6.90
C HIS A 155 11.31 11.29 5.64
N VAL A 156 11.41 9.95 5.69
CA VAL A 156 11.72 9.11 4.53
C VAL A 156 10.48 8.86 3.69
N ILE A 157 9.34 8.59 4.35
CA ILE A 157 8.03 8.47 3.68
C ILE A 157 7.62 9.80 3.06
N ASN A 158 7.98 10.92 3.71
CA ASN A 158 7.78 12.29 3.24
C ASN A 158 6.35 12.55 2.74
N SER A 159 5.36 12.20 3.56
CA SER A 159 3.95 12.37 3.20
C SER A 159 3.57 13.85 3.13
N ASN A 160 2.92 14.25 2.02
CA ASN A 160 2.42 15.60 1.81
C ASN A 160 0.89 15.62 1.78
N PHE A 161 0.31 16.74 2.21
CA PHE A 161 -1.12 16.99 2.10
C PHE A 161 -1.37 18.12 1.10
N LEU A 162 -2.12 17.82 0.05
CA LEU A 162 -2.48 18.79 -0.97
C LEU A 162 -3.93 19.21 -0.76
N LEU A 163 -4.14 20.43 -0.29
CA LEU A 163 -5.46 20.99 -0.07
C LEU A 163 -5.96 21.68 -1.33
N TYR A 164 -7.07 21.17 -1.85
CA TYR A 164 -7.85 21.76 -2.93
C TYR A 164 -9.17 22.31 -2.38
N THR A 165 -9.55 23.49 -2.85
CA THR A 165 -10.84 24.13 -2.56
C THR A 165 -11.32 24.85 -3.82
N ARG A 166 -12.56 25.33 -3.84
CA ARG A 166 -13.06 26.15 -4.95
C ARG A 166 -12.35 27.50 -5.07
N ALA A 167 -11.65 27.94 -4.01
CA ALA A 167 -10.97 29.23 -3.96
C ALA A 167 -9.60 29.25 -4.67
N SER A 168 -9.04 28.09 -5.02
CA SER A 168 -7.73 28.00 -5.68
C SER A 168 -7.72 26.96 -6.80
N ILE A 169 -7.10 27.32 -7.91
CA ILE A 169 -6.89 26.43 -9.07
C ILE A 169 -5.79 25.40 -8.75
N SER A 170 -4.77 25.81 -7.98
CA SER A 170 -3.63 24.96 -7.59
C SER A 170 -3.79 24.49 -6.14
N PRO A 171 -3.30 23.29 -5.79
CA PRO A 171 -3.32 22.85 -4.40
C PRO A 171 -2.42 23.71 -3.53
N GLN A 172 -2.87 23.98 -2.31
CA GLN A 172 -2.01 24.45 -1.23
C GLN A 172 -1.34 23.24 -0.57
N VAL A 173 -0.01 23.24 -0.50
CA VAL A 173 0.71 22.25 0.31
C VAL A 173 0.46 22.59 1.79
N PHE A 174 -0.23 21.69 2.48
CA PHE A 174 -0.56 21.83 3.88
C PHE A 174 0.54 21.20 4.73
N SER A 175 1.21 22.02 5.55
CA SER A 175 2.17 21.56 6.54
C SER A 175 1.47 21.29 7.87
N LEU A 176 1.71 20.11 8.44
CA LEU A 176 1.20 19.75 9.77
C LEU A 176 1.83 20.63 10.88
N ASP A 177 3.05 21.12 10.68
CA ASP A 177 3.79 21.91 11.67
C ASP A 177 3.50 23.43 11.53
N GLY A 178 2.84 23.84 10.44
CA GLY A 178 2.61 25.23 10.06
C GLY A 178 1.12 25.60 9.93
N VAL A 179 0.33 25.34 10.97
CA VAL A 179 -1.15 25.44 10.93
C VAL A 179 -1.68 26.86 10.66
N ALA A 180 -0.83 27.88 10.85
CA ALA A 180 -1.11 29.26 10.47
C ALA A 180 -1.39 29.41 8.96
N ASN A 181 -0.87 28.53 8.11
CA ASN A 181 -0.97 28.65 6.65
C ASN A 181 -2.18 27.94 6.03
N ALA A 182 -3.12 27.40 6.81
CA ALA A 182 -4.35 26.80 6.28
C ALA A 182 -5.39 27.84 5.83
N THR A 183 -4.99 28.81 5.01
CA THR A 183 -5.79 29.96 4.60
C THR A 183 -7.06 29.59 3.85
N PHE A 184 -7.04 28.49 3.09
CA PHE A 184 -8.20 28.05 2.31
C PHE A 184 -9.08 27.02 3.02
N PHE A 185 -8.63 26.47 4.15
CA PHE A 185 -9.42 25.50 4.91
C PHE A 185 -10.57 26.18 5.66
N SER A 186 -11.74 25.55 5.67
CA SER A 186 -12.89 25.98 6.48
C SER A 186 -13.51 24.79 7.20
N ALA A 187 -13.63 24.87 8.54
CA ALA A 187 -14.24 23.82 9.36
C ALA A 187 -15.74 23.63 9.11
N TRP A 188 -16.41 24.61 8.51
CA TRP A 188 -17.83 24.53 8.14
C TRP A 188 -18.09 23.64 6.92
N ARG A 189 -17.04 23.29 6.17
CA ARG A 189 -17.11 22.43 4.99
C ARG A 189 -16.79 21.00 5.38
N GLN A 190 -17.46 20.02 4.75
CA GLN A 190 -17.01 18.64 4.84
C GLN A 190 -15.61 18.50 4.22
N SER A 191 -14.78 17.66 4.84
CA SER A 191 -13.43 17.36 4.38
C SER A 191 -13.40 15.99 3.71
N LYS A 192 -12.98 15.94 2.45
CA LYS A 192 -12.80 14.71 1.66
C LYS A 192 -11.32 14.45 1.53
N VAL A 193 -10.84 13.29 2.00
CA VAL A 193 -9.41 12.96 2.00
C VAL A 193 -9.17 11.79 1.07
N ILE A 194 -8.52 12.03 -0.07
CA ILE A 194 -8.21 11.02 -1.08
C ILE A 194 -6.84 10.42 -0.79
N ILE A 195 -6.75 9.09 -0.70
CA ILE A 195 -5.54 8.36 -0.34
C ILE A 195 -5.26 7.32 -1.43
N HIS A 196 -4.14 7.48 -2.14
CA HIS A 196 -3.74 6.60 -3.24
C HIS A 196 -3.12 5.28 -2.76
N GLY A 197 -2.94 4.35 -3.69
CA GLY A 197 -2.43 3.01 -3.44
C GLY A 197 -0.93 2.80 -3.66
N PHE A 198 -0.57 1.53 -3.79
CA PHE A 198 0.78 1.06 -4.10
C PHE A 198 1.27 1.53 -5.48
N GLN A 199 2.53 1.94 -5.59
CA GLN A 199 3.12 2.49 -6.83
C GLN A 199 2.34 3.65 -7.46
N GLU A 200 1.54 4.35 -6.66
CA GLU A 200 0.88 5.60 -7.04
C GLU A 200 1.50 6.81 -6.34
N ASP A 201 1.04 7.99 -6.73
CA ASP A 201 1.47 9.29 -6.22
C ASP A 201 0.28 10.25 -6.23
N GLY A 202 0.32 11.27 -5.38
CA GLY A 202 -0.79 12.22 -5.22
C GLY A 202 -0.91 13.29 -6.31
N PHE A 203 0.13 13.45 -7.16
CA PHE A 203 0.23 14.60 -8.08
C PHE A 203 -0.11 14.25 -9.55
N SER A 204 0.50 13.20 -10.09
CA SER A 204 0.49 12.90 -11.52
C SER A 204 -0.75 12.11 -11.95
N LYS A 205 -1.40 11.39 -11.02
CA LYS A 205 -2.48 10.46 -11.35
C LYS A 205 -3.74 11.19 -11.80
N GLU A 206 -4.14 10.88 -13.04
CA GLU A 206 -5.34 11.44 -13.66
C GLU A 206 -6.60 11.17 -12.85
N TRP A 207 -6.74 9.97 -12.26
CA TRP A 207 -7.93 9.62 -11.48
C TRP A 207 -8.12 10.50 -10.24
N ILE A 208 -7.01 10.92 -9.61
CA ILE A 208 -7.04 11.84 -8.46
C ILE A 208 -7.54 13.21 -8.93
N ARG A 209 -6.97 13.75 -10.01
CA ARG A 209 -7.40 15.03 -10.60
C ARG A 209 -8.88 15.02 -10.98
N GLN A 210 -9.36 13.93 -11.58
CA GLN A 210 -10.76 13.75 -11.94
C GLN A 210 -11.68 13.69 -10.71
N MET A 211 -11.28 12.97 -9.66
CA MET A 211 -12.06 12.85 -8.43
C MET A 211 -12.11 14.18 -7.66
N VAL A 212 -10.98 14.88 -7.53
CA VAL A 212 -10.91 16.23 -6.95
C VAL A 212 -11.85 17.17 -7.70
N GLY A 213 -11.76 17.20 -9.04
CA GLY A 213 -12.64 18.04 -9.86
C GLY A 213 -14.13 17.68 -9.72
N ALA A 214 -14.47 16.39 -9.63
CA ALA A 214 -15.84 15.94 -9.42
C ALA A 214 -16.37 16.37 -8.05
N LEU A 215 -15.58 16.22 -6.98
CA LEU A 215 -15.94 16.65 -5.62
C LEU A 215 -16.15 18.17 -5.55
N LEU A 216 -15.21 18.95 -6.08
CA LEU A 216 -15.29 20.41 -6.07
C LEU A 216 -16.46 20.93 -6.92
N ARG A 217 -16.82 20.27 -8.03
CA ARG A 217 -18.06 20.61 -8.76
C ARG A 217 -19.31 20.27 -7.97
N LYS A 218 -19.27 19.18 -7.19
CA LYS A 218 -20.45 18.68 -6.45
C LYS A 218 -20.87 19.59 -5.30
N ALA A 219 -19.93 20.02 -4.46
CA ALA A 219 -20.21 20.96 -3.36
C ALA A 219 -18.94 21.71 -2.93
N ASP A 220 -19.09 22.67 -2.02
CA ASP A 220 -17.96 23.40 -1.44
C ASP A 220 -17.30 22.56 -0.32
N PHE A 221 -16.32 21.75 -0.70
CA PHE A 221 -15.58 20.85 0.18
C PHE A 221 -14.15 21.34 0.43
N ASN A 222 -13.56 20.93 1.56
CA ASN A 222 -12.10 20.84 1.66
C ASN A 222 -11.69 19.49 1.06
N VAL A 223 -10.90 19.46 -0.01
CA VAL A 223 -10.44 18.20 -0.61
C VAL A 223 -8.95 18.06 -0.38
N PHE A 224 -8.56 17.13 0.48
CA PHE A 224 -7.16 16.78 0.72
C PHE A 224 -6.77 15.59 -0.15
N VAL A 225 -5.60 15.65 -0.77
CA VAL A 225 -4.93 14.48 -1.34
C VAL A 225 -3.73 14.16 -0.47
N VAL A 226 -3.64 12.90 -0.02
CA VAL A 226 -2.50 12.39 0.74
C VAL A 226 -1.51 11.79 -0.24
N ASP A 227 -0.42 12.51 -0.48
CA ASP A 227 0.69 12.02 -1.29
C ASP A 227 1.71 11.32 -0.39
N TRP A 228 1.86 10.02 -0.54
CA TRP A 228 2.83 9.20 0.20
C TRP A 228 3.70 8.38 -0.74
N ALA A 229 3.92 8.89 -1.96
CA ALA A 229 4.59 8.20 -3.06
C ALA A 229 5.92 7.52 -2.67
N ASN A 230 6.76 8.18 -1.86
CA ASN A 230 8.06 7.62 -1.44
C ASN A 230 7.89 6.37 -0.56
N GLY A 231 6.85 6.32 0.27
CA GLY A 231 6.52 5.16 1.09
C GLY A 231 5.73 4.08 0.36
N ALA A 232 5.15 4.39 -0.81
CA ALA A 232 4.27 3.52 -1.58
C ALA A 232 4.98 2.65 -2.62
N GLN A 233 6.31 2.79 -2.77
CA GLN A 233 7.08 2.05 -3.77
C GLN A 233 7.41 0.62 -3.33
N MET A 234 7.99 -0.14 -4.25
CA MET A 234 8.55 -1.46 -3.96
C MET A 234 9.63 -1.41 -2.86
N PRO A 235 9.77 -2.49 -2.06
CA PRO A 235 8.99 -3.73 -2.13
C PRO A 235 7.62 -3.63 -1.42
N TYR A 236 6.64 -4.43 -1.85
CA TYR A 236 5.25 -4.36 -1.35
C TYR A 236 5.13 -4.51 0.17
N HIS A 237 5.87 -5.44 0.78
CA HIS A 237 5.84 -5.64 2.24
C HIS A 237 6.30 -4.39 3.02
N GLN A 238 7.23 -3.61 2.47
CA GLN A 238 7.67 -2.34 3.05
C GLN A 238 6.60 -1.26 2.89
N ALA A 239 5.92 -1.18 1.74
CA ALA A 239 4.80 -0.28 1.55
C ALA A 239 3.64 -0.59 2.53
N VAL A 240 3.36 -1.88 2.76
CA VAL A 240 2.39 -2.34 3.78
C VAL A 240 2.81 -1.92 5.20
N ALA A 241 4.10 -1.97 5.53
CA ALA A 241 4.59 -1.45 6.80
C ALA A 241 4.41 0.08 6.89
N ASN A 242 4.82 0.81 5.85
CA ASN A 242 4.74 2.26 5.76
C ASN A 242 3.30 2.78 5.85
N ALA A 243 2.33 2.04 5.30
CA ALA A 243 0.90 2.38 5.37
C ALA A 243 0.41 2.65 6.80
N ARG A 244 0.98 1.97 7.80
CA ARG A 244 0.65 2.19 9.22
C ARG A 244 1.07 3.58 9.69
N VAL A 245 2.29 4.00 9.33
CA VAL A 245 2.79 5.34 9.67
C VAL A 245 2.00 6.41 8.92
N VAL A 246 1.66 6.18 7.66
CA VAL A 246 0.80 7.11 6.89
C VAL A 246 -0.58 7.23 7.53
N GLY A 247 -1.14 6.13 8.05
CA GLY A 247 -2.39 6.15 8.83
C GLY A 247 -2.30 7.07 10.05
N SER A 248 -1.23 6.95 10.85
CA SER A 248 -0.96 7.86 11.96
C SER A 248 -0.78 9.33 11.51
N ILE A 249 -0.12 9.55 10.36
CA ILE A 249 0.07 10.89 9.78
C ILE A 249 -1.28 11.51 9.35
N VAL A 250 -2.19 10.72 8.76
CA VAL A 250 -3.55 11.16 8.41
C VAL A 250 -4.40 11.43 9.65
N ALA A 251 -4.31 10.60 10.69
CA ALA A 251 -4.96 10.88 11.97
C ALA A 251 -4.43 12.17 12.61
N ARG A 252 -3.10 12.42 12.51
CA ARG A 252 -2.47 13.67 12.96
C ARG A 252 -3.00 14.88 12.20
N LEU A 253 -3.22 14.80 10.88
CA LEU A 253 -3.88 15.87 10.11
C LEU A 253 -5.24 16.23 10.72
N ILE A 254 -6.09 15.23 10.95
CA ILE A 254 -7.42 15.45 11.51
C ILE A 254 -7.30 16.11 12.88
N ARG A 255 -6.46 15.57 13.77
CA ARG A 255 -6.22 16.11 15.11
C ARG A 255 -5.74 17.56 15.08
N VAL A 256 -4.80 17.88 14.20
CA VAL A 256 -4.30 19.25 14.02
C VAL A 256 -5.44 20.19 13.62
N LEU A 257 -6.28 19.81 12.65
CA LEU A 257 -7.42 20.62 12.21
C LEU A 257 -8.50 20.76 13.29
N GLN A 258 -8.70 19.73 14.11
CA GLN A 258 -9.60 19.82 15.27
C GLN A 258 -9.09 20.87 16.27
N MET A 259 -7.82 20.78 16.67
CA MET A 259 -7.24 21.64 17.71
C MET A 259 -7.07 23.09 17.26
N SER A 260 -6.78 23.32 15.98
CA SER A 260 -6.39 24.64 15.47
C SER A 260 -7.49 25.39 14.73
N ARG A 261 -8.47 24.68 14.16
CA ARG A 261 -9.51 25.23 13.29
C ARG A 261 -10.92 24.82 13.69
N ASN A 262 -11.09 24.14 14.82
CA ASN A 262 -12.38 23.64 15.32
C ASN A 262 -13.12 22.72 14.33
N ALA A 263 -12.38 21.95 13.52
CA ALA A 263 -12.98 20.89 12.72
C ALA A 263 -13.52 19.77 13.64
N THR A 264 -14.53 19.04 13.20
CA THR A 264 -15.02 17.82 13.87
C THR A 264 -14.59 16.58 13.10
N SER A 265 -14.29 15.46 13.77
CA SER A 265 -13.89 14.21 13.10
C SER A 265 -15.04 13.63 12.26
N GLU A 266 -16.29 13.89 12.65
CA GLU A 266 -17.50 13.53 11.91
C GLU A 266 -17.59 14.22 10.53
N SER A 267 -16.93 15.37 10.36
CA SER A 267 -16.96 16.09 9.07
C SER A 267 -15.99 15.51 8.03
N PHE A 268 -15.15 14.54 8.41
CA PHE A 268 -14.18 13.90 7.52
C PHE A 268 -14.73 12.64 6.86
N HIS A 269 -14.44 12.53 5.57
CA HIS A 269 -14.68 11.36 4.73
C HIS A 269 -13.36 10.95 4.07
N LEU A 270 -12.78 9.85 4.52
CA LEU A 270 -11.55 9.28 3.94
C LEU A 270 -11.93 8.36 2.77
N ILE A 271 -11.30 8.54 1.62
CA ILE A 271 -11.54 7.79 0.38
C ILE A 271 -10.21 7.16 -0.01
N GLY A 272 -10.04 5.87 0.31
CA GLY A 272 -8.79 5.16 0.12
C GLY A 272 -8.87 4.11 -0.97
N HIS A 273 -7.94 4.12 -1.93
CA HIS A 273 -7.83 3.09 -2.97
C HIS A 273 -6.70 2.11 -2.69
N SER A 274 -6.92 0.81 -2.91
CA SER A 274 -5.89 -0.22 -2.73
C SER A 274 -5.31 -0.19 -1.29
N LEU A 275 -3.99 -0.05 -1.12
CA LEU A 275 -3.35 0.19 0.18
C LEU A 275 -3.91 1.43 0.91
N GLY A 276 -4.33 2.45 0.18
CA GLY A 276 -4.95 3.65 0.72
C GLY A 276 -6.23 3.38 1.52
N ALA A 277 -6.96 2.29 1.22
CA ALA A 277 -8.13 1.88 1.99
C ALA A 277 -7.73 1.44 3.42
N HIS A 278 -6.59 0.75 3.57
CA HIS A 278 -6.07 0.36 4.87
C HIS A 278 -5.42 1.51 5.61
N ILE A 279 -4.80 2.46 4.90
CA ILE A 279 -4.34 3.73 5.47
C ILE A 279 -5.52 4.49 6.09
N ALA A 280 -6.66 4.54 5.39
CA ALA A 280 -7.89 5.13 5.93
C ALA A 280 -8.37 4.41 7.19
N GLY A 281 -8.33 3.07 7.20
CA GLY A 281 -8.64 2.25 8.38
C GLY A 281 -7.75 2.57 9.58
N TYR A 282 -6.42 2.55 9.39
CA TYR A 282 -5.46 2.93 10.44
C TYR A 282 -5.69 4.35 10.98
N ALA A 283 -6.02 5.30 10.10
CA ALA A 283 -6.35 6.65 10.53
C ALA A 283 -7.65 6.69 11.36
N GLY A 284 -8.66 5.92 10.95
CA GLY A 284 -9.93 5.76 11.65
C GLY A 284 -9.79 5.18 13.06
N GLN A 285 -8.95 4.15 13.23
CA GLN A 285 -8.65 3.56 14.54
C GLN A 285 -8.08 4.57 15.55
N LEU A 286 -7.36 5.57 15.04
CA LEU A 286 -6.75 6.64 15.84
C LEU A 286 -7.63 7.89 15.94
N THR A 287 -8.79 7.92 15.27
CA THR A 287 -9.67 9.07 15.16
C THR A 287 -11.06 8.73 15.68
N ALA A 288 -11.33 9.05 16.94
CA ALA A 288 -12.63 8.83 17.54
C ALA A 288 -13.76 9.50 16.73
N ARG A 289 -14.83 8.74 16.46
CA ARG A 289 -16.03 9.22 15.76
C ARG A 289 -15.76 9.78 14.37
N LEU A 290 -14.77 9.23 13.65
CA LEU A 290 -14.57 9.55 12.24
C LEU A 290 -15.88 9.39 11.45
N GLY A 291 -16.19 10.36 10.59
CA GLY A 291 -17.47 10.41 9.88
C GLY A 291 -17.67 9.24 8.92
N ARG A 292 -16.79 9.10 7.93
CA ARG A 292 -16.93 8.08 6.89
C ARG A 292 -15.59 7.60 6.34
N ILE A 293 -15.48 6.31 6.03
CA ILE A 293 -14.43 5.75 5.19
C ILE A 293 -15.08 5.09 3.97
N THR A 294 -14.59 5.40 2.77
CA THR A 294 -14.87 4.61 1.57
C THR A 294 -13.61 3.84 1.16
N GLY A 295 -13.70 2.51 1.16
CA GLY A 295 -12.66 1.61 0.65
C GLY A 295 -12.88 1.31 -0.83
N LEU A 296 -11.97 1.75 -1.69
CA LEU A 296 -12.02 1.52 -3.13
C LEU A 296 -11.09 0.35 -3.47
N ASP A 297 -11.69 -0.83 -3.61
CA ASP A 297 -11.03 -2.12 -3.83
C ASP A 297 -9.84 -2.34 -2.88
N PRO A 298 -10.07 -2.47 -1.55
CA PRO A 298 -9.00 -2.63 -0.56
C PRO A 298 -8.06 -3.79 -0.91
N ALA A 299 -6.76 -3.61 -0.72
CA ALA A 299 -5.77 -4.60 -1.14
C ALA A 299 -5.90 -5.93 -0.37
N GLN A 300 -5.89 -7.05 -1.08
CA GLN A 300 -6.00 -8.40 -0.50
C GLN A 300 -4.70 -8.89 0.14
N PRO A 301 -3.53 -8.79 -0.54
CA PRO A 301 -2.29 -9.34 0.01
C PRO A 301 -1.90 -8.60 1.29
N TYR A 302 -1.63 -9.36 2.36
CA TYR A 302 -1.24 -8.90 3.70
C TYR A 302 -2.37 -8.36 4.59
N PHE A 303 -3.62 -8.34 4.10
CA PHE A 303 -4.78 -7.82 4.85
C PHE A 303 -5.97 -8.77 4.91
N GLU A 304 -6.29 -9.52 3.85
CA GLU A 304 -7.44 -10.41 3.94
C GLU A 304 -7.18 -11.54 4.95
N ASN A 305 -8.14 -11.78 5.84
CA ASN A 305 -8.04 -12.76 6.95
C ASN A 305 -7.06 -12.37 8.06
N THR A 306 -6.63 -11.12 8.16
CA THR A 306 -5.92 -10.62 9.34
C THR A 306 -6.91 -10.09 10.40
N ALA A 307 -6.38 -9.86 11.61
CA ALA A 307 -7.11 -9.20 12.69
C ALA A 307 -7.58 -7.80 12.26
N GLU A 308 -8.70 -7.33 12.81
CA GLU A 308 -9.33 -6.04 12.46
C GLU A 308 -8.34 -4.87 12.56
N ILE A 309 -7.54 -4.81 13.62
CA ILE A 309 -6.47 -3.81 13.81
C ILE A 309 -5.43 -3.75 12.67
N VAL A 310 -5.32 -4.80 11.84
CA VAL A 310 -4.34 -4.85 10.74
C VAL A 310 -4.92 -4.30 9.43
N ARG A 311 -6.25 -4.17 9.30
CA ARG A 311 -6.92 -3.88 8.02
C ARG A 311 -8.03 -2.84 8.19
N LEU A 312 -8.72 -2.55 7.08
CA LEU A 312 -9.96 -1.77 7.11
C LEU A 312 -11.06 -2.65 7.70
N ASP A 313 -11.89 -2.07 8.56
CA ASP A 313 -13.01 -2.73 9.22
C ASP A 313 -14.17 -1.76 9.54
N PRO A 314 -15.43 -2.22 9.69
CA PRO A 314 -16.53 -1.36 10.13
C PRO A 314 -16.26 -0.50 11.37
N SER A 315 -15.42 -0.94 12.31
CA SER A 315 -15.12 -0.14 13.51
C SER A 315 -14.38 1.17 13.25
N ASP A 316 -13.75 1.32 12.08
CA ASP A 316 -12.82 2.42 11.81
C ASP A 316 -13.52 3.77 11.56
N ALA A 317 -14.83 3.78 11.30
CA ALA A 317 -15.61 5.01 11.16
C ALA A 317 -17.10 4.78 11.44
N SER A 318 -17.85 5.87 11.61
CA SER A 318 -19.31 5.83 11.80
C SER A 318 -20.04 5.21 10.61
N LEU A 319 -19.46 5.33 9.41
CA LEU A 319 -19.85 4.60 8.21
C LEU A 319 -18.59 4.15 7.47
N VAL A 320 -18.59 2.89 7.06
CA VAL A 320 -17.55 2.31 6.20
C VAL A 320 -18.25 1.66 5.02
N ASP A 321 -18.01 2.16 3.82
CA ASP A 321 -18.57 1.61 2.59
C ASP A 321 -17.47 1.19 1.61
N VAL A 322 -17.58 0.00 1.03
CA VAL A 322 -16.50 -0.63 0.28
C VAL A 322 -16.97 -1.03 -1.11
N ILE A 323 -16.18 -0.72 -2.14
CA ILE A 323 -16.45 -1.12 -3.53
C ILE A 323 -15.40 -2.15 -3.94
N HIS A 324 -15.82 -3.41 -4.11
CA HIS A 324 -14.97 -4.51 -4.55
C HIS A 324 -15.06 -4.66 -6.08
N THR A 325 -13.92 -4.59 -6.78
CA THR A 325 -13.89 -4.67 -8.24
C THR A 325 -12.92 -5.72 -8.78
N ASP A 326 -11.90 -6.11 -8.01
CA ASP A 326 -10.87 -7.08 -8.41
C ASP A 326 -10.67 -8.21 -7.39
N ALA A 327 -11.77 -8.69 -6.79
CA ALA A 327 -11.80 -9.74 -5.78
C ALA A 327 -11.61 -11.17 -6.33
N ALA A 328 -10.94 -11.32 -7.46
CA ALA A 328 -10.51 -12.64 -7.93
C ALA A 328 -9.37 -13.16 -7.03
N PRO A 329 -9.16 -14.48 -6.92
CA PRO A 329 -7.99 -15.00 -6.21
C PRO A 329 -6.69 -14.41 -6.77
N LEU A 330 -5.69 -14.21 -5.91
CA LEU A 330 -4.40 -13.61 -6.28
C LEU A 330 -3.71 -14.35 -7.44
N TRP A 331 -3.78 -15.69 -7.46
CA TRP A 331 -3.25 -16.54 -8.55
C TRP A 331 -3.97 -16.35 -9.89
N ARG A 332 -5.13 -15.67 -9.91
CA ARG A 332 -5.84 -15.23 -11.12
C ARG A 332 -5.63 -13.73 -11.41
N GLY A 333 -4.69 -13.08 -10.73
CA GLY A 333 -4.36 -11.67 -10.89
C GLY A 333 -5.32 -10.71 -10.20
N GLY A 334 -6.17 -11.18 -9.27
CA GLY A 334 -7.01 -10.28 -8.48
C GLY A 334 -6.24 -9.68 -7.31
N MET A 335 -6.38 -8.37 -7.10
CA MET A 335 -5.68 -7.66 -6.03
C MET A 335 -6.60 -7.19 -4.89
N GLY A 336 -7.91 -7.15 -5.12
CA GLY A 336 -8.87 -6.64 -4.14
C GLY A 336 -9.32 -7.71 -3.14
N MET A 337 -9.64 -7.31 -1.92
CA MET A 337 -10.26 -8.21 -0.92
C MET A 337 -11.60 -8.72 -1.45
N SER A 338 -11.89 -10.00 -1.17
CA SER A 338 -13.19 -10.62 -1.45
C SER A 338 -14.10 -10.63 -0.23
N LYS A 339 -13.51 -10.68 0.96
CA LYS A 339 -14.23 -10.58 2.23
C LYS A 339 -14.73 -9.17 2.47
N GLN A 340 -15.83 -9.10 3.21
CA GLN A 340 -16.43 -7.85 3.66
C GLN A 340 -15.49 -7.15 4.65
N CYS A 341 -15.39 -5.84 4.52
CA CYS A 341 -14.64 -4.99 5.43
C CYS A 341 -15.29 -3.62 5.66
N GLY A 342 -16.56 -3.46 5.25
CA GLY A 342 -17.37 -2.29 5.56
C GLY A 342 -18.72 -2.65 6.16
N HIS A 343 -19.47 -1.62 6.53
CA HIS A 343 -20.89 -1.73 6.84
C HIS A 343 -21.69 -2.06 5.57
N LEU A 344 -21.30 -1.44 4.45
CA LEU A 344 -21.90 -1.62 3.14
C LEU A 344 -20.81 -2.11 2.16
N ASP A 345 -20.89 -3.35 1.70
CA ASP A 345 -19.93 -3.92 0.75
C ASP A 345 -20.59 -4.11 -0.62
N PHE A 346 -20.17 -3.33 -1.61
CA PHE A 346 -20.68 -3.34 -2.97
C PHE A 346 -19.81 -4.19 -3.88
N TYR A 347 -20.44 -5.11 -4.63
CA TYR A 347 -19.77 -6.01 -5.56
C TYR A 347 -20.31 -5.80 -7.00
N PRO A 348 -19.99 -4.68 -7.66
CA PRO A 348 -20.38 -4.46 -9.06
C PRO A 348 -19.88 -5.60 -9.95
N ASN A 349 -20.80 -6.16 -10.73
CA ASN A 349 -20.56 -7.32 -11.61
C ASN A 349 -20.02 -8.55 -10.86
N GLY A 350 -20.38 -8.69 -9.58
CA GLY A 350 -19.89 -9.75 -8.71
C GLY A 350 -18.52 -9.47 -8.09
N GLY A 351 -17.98 -8.28 -8.34
CA GLY A 351 -16.78 -7.74 -7.70
C GLY A 351 -15.43 -8.33 -8.14
N LYS A 352 -15.40 -9.13 -9.22
CA LYS A 352 -14.19 -9.84 -9.67
C LYS A 352 -13.69 -9.44 -11.04
N SER A 353 -14.60 -9.27 -12.00
CA SER A 353 -14.26 -9.02 -13.40
C SER A 353 -15.20 -7.98 -13.95
N GLN A 354 -14.64 -6.82 -14.28
CA GLN A 354 -15.40 -5.65 -14.64
C GLN A 354 -15.57 -5.57 -16.16
N PRO A 355 -16.76 -5.23 -16.68
CA PRO A 355 -16.97 -5.04 -18.10
C PRO A 355 -15.97 -4.06 -18.71
N GLY A 356 -15.44 -4.39 -19.89
CA GLY A 356 -14.41 -3.59 -20.56
C GLY A 356 -12.98 -3.86 -20.10
N CYS A 357 -12.77 -4.62 -19.01
CA CYS A 357 -11.45 -5.07 -18.61
C CYS A 357 -11.14 -6.44 -19.23
N LYS A 358 -10.03 -6.53 -19.97
CA LYS A 358 -9.51 -7.81 -20.45
C LYS A 358 -8.93 -8.58 -19.25
N LYS A 359 -9.13 -9.90 -19.21
CA LYS A 359 -8.45 -10.76 -18.23
C LYS A 359 -6.97 -10.75 -18.58
N LEU A 360 -6.14 -10.11 -17.76
CA LEU A 360 -4.71 -10.35 -17.77
C LEU A 360 -4.49 -11.75 -17.18
N GLY A 361 -4.06 -12.70 -18.01
CA GLY A 361 -3.59 -13.99 -17.52
C GLY A 361 -2.16 -13.87 -17.00
N MET A 362 -1.73 -14.83 -16.16
CA MET A 362 -0.35 -14.87 -15.63
C MET A 362 0.74 -14.84 -16.71
N LYS A 363 0.44 -15.12 -17.98
CA LYS A 363 1.38 -14.96 -19.10
C LYS A 363 1.96 -13.55 -19.23
N ALA A 364 1.25 -12.51 -18.78
CA ALA A 364 1.80 -11.15 -18.75
C ALA A 364 2.84 -10.92 -17.63
N PHE A 365 2.84 -11.76 -16.60
CA PHE A 365 3.81 -11.73 -15.50
C PHE A 365 5.09 -12.54 -15.82
N PHE A 366 4.99 -13.53 -16.70
CA PHE A 366 6.07 -14.49 -17.02
C PHE A 366 6.54 -14.46 -18.48
N ASN A 367 6.13 -13.48 -19.30
CA ASN A 367 6.66 -13.34 -20.65
C ASN A 367 8.11 -12.83 -20.58
N GLU A 368 9.05 -13.68 -20.99
CA GLU A 368 10.52 -13.46 -20.95
C GLU A 368 10.99 -12.17 -21.65
N GLU A 369 10.22 -11.64 -22.62
CA GLU A 369 10.55 -10.39 -23.32
C GLU A 369 10.25 -9.10 -22.51
N ASN A 370 9.44 -9.19 -21.45
CA ASN A 370 9.11 -8.06 -20.60
C ASN A 370 9.66 -8.31 -19.20
N ASN A 371 10.74 -7.59 -18.85
CA ASN A 371 11.34 -7.56 -17.52
C ASN A 371 10.30 -7.77 -16.41
N PHE A 372 10.58 -8.61 -15.41
CA PHE A 372 9.75 -8.84 -14.22
C PHE A 372 9.21 -7.52 -13.60
N VAL A 373 10.02 -6.45 -13.68
CA VAL A 373 9.69 -5.08 -13.30
C VAL A 373 8.63 -4.43 -14.19
N PHE A 374 8.58 -4.73 -15.49
CA PHE A 374 7.59 -4.25 -16.45
C PHE A 374 6.24 -4.97 -16.30
N GLY A 375 6.25 -6.29 -16.10
CA GLY A 375 5.06 -7.07 -15.74
C GLY A 375 4.45 -6.62 -14.41
N MET A 376 5.30 -6.31 -13.43
CA MET A 376 4.86 -5.66 -12.19
C MET A 376 4.51 -4.18 -12.34
N ARG A 377 5.04 -3.41 -13.29
CA ARG A 377 4.61 -2.01 -13.52
C ARG A 377 3.20 -1.90 -14.11
N GLN A 378 2.71 -2.96 -14.77
CA GLN A 378 1.29 -3.11 -15.08
C GLN A 378 0.45 -3.56 -13.86
N TRP A 379 0.99 -3.47 -12.64
CA TRP A 379 0.39 -3.93 -11.37
C TRP A 379 -1.08 -3.54 -11.22
N LEU A 380 -1.44 -2.29 -11.53
CA LEU A 380 -2.80 -1.81 -11.38
C LEU A 380 -3.67 -2.31 -12.54
N THR A 381 -4.30 -3.48 -12.36
CA THR A 381 -5.24 -4.08 -13.30
C THR A 381 -6.40 -3.12 -13.60
N CYS A 382 -6.96 -3.23 -14.80
CA CYS A 382 -8.17 -2.49 -15.18
C CYS A 382 -9.32 -2.71 -14.18
N ASN A 383 -9.46 -3.94 -13.64
CA ASN A 383 -10.48 -4.25 -12.66
C ASN A 383 -10.26 -3.43 -11.38
N HIS A 384 -9.02 -3.38 -10.87
CA HIS A 384 -8.71 -2.68 -9.63
C HIS A 384 -8.90 -1.16 -9.72
N LYS A 385 -8.61 -0.60 -10.89
CA LYS A 385 -8.90 0.82 -11.21
C LYS A 385 -10.39 1.12 -11.31
N ARG A 386 -11.23 0.11 -11.55
CA ARG A 386 -12.67 0.32 -11.74
C ARG A 386 -13.34 0.87 -10.48
N ALA A 387 -12.87 0.55 -9.27
CA ALA A 387 -13.48 1.04 -8.04
C ALA A 387 -13.49 2.58 -7.97
N TYR A 388 -12.34 3.25 -8.15
CA TYR A 388 -12.31 4.72 -8.17
C TYR A 388 -13.02 5.30 -9.39
N THR A 389 -13.07 4.57 -10.51
CA THR A 389 -13.80 5.02 -11.71
C THR A 389 -15.30 5.11 -11.43
N LEU A 390 -15.86 4.05 -10.83
CA LEU A 390 -17.28 3.99 -10.47
C LEU A 390 -17.61 4.98 -9.35
N PHE A 391 -16.73 5.12 -8.35
CA PHE A 391 -16.92 6.10 -7.29
C PHE A 391 -16.93 7.53 -7.86
N THR A 392 -15.95 7.91 -8.68
CA THR A 392 -15.89 9.25 -9.29
C THR A 392 -17.12 9.56 -10.14
N GLU A 393 -17.62 8.60 -10.93
CA GLU A 393 -18.86 8.78 -11.69
C GLU A 393 -20.07 9.01 -10.77
N SER A 394 -20.16 8.30 -9.65
CA SER A 394 -21.29 8.40 -8.70
C SER A 394 -21.42 9.76 -8.00
N ILE A 395 -20.37 10.59 -7.99
CA ILE A 395 -20.34 11.90 -7.31
C ILE A 395 -21.32 12.88 -7.98
N GLY A 396 -21.25 12.95 -9.32
CA GLY A 396 -22.00 13.93 -10.12
C GLY A 396 -23.07 13.34 -11.02
N SER A 397 -23.08 12.01 -11.24
CA SER A 397 -24.01 11.39 -12.18
C SER A 397 -25.46 11.42 -11.68
N GLU A 398 -26.39 11.75 -12.58
CA GLU A 398 -27.83 11.53 -12.39
C GLU A 398 -28.18 10.04 -12.43
N CYS A 399 -27.30 9.24 -13.03
CA CYS A 399 -27.50 7.82 -13.12
C CYS A 399 -27.07 7.11 -11.85
N LEU A 400 -28.06 6.58 -11.12
CA LEU A 400 -27.87 5.98 -9.81
C LEU A 400 -27.31 4.55 -9.90
N PHE A 401 -26.28 4.27 -9.11
CA PHE A 401 -25.76 2.92 -8.90
C PHE A 401 -26.56 2.19 -7.83
N ILE A 402 -27.83 1.93 -8.13
CA ILE A 402 -28.75 1.20 -7.25
C ILE A 402 -28.22 -0.21 -7.06
N SER A 403 -28.01 -0.59 -5.80
CA SER A 403 -27.43 -1.87 -5.43
C SER A 403 -28.38 -2.64 -4.52
N ILE A 404 -28.53 -3.93 -4.81
CA ILE A 404 -29.53 -4.80 -4.19
C ILE A 404 -28.84 -5.70 -3.16
N PRO A 405 -29.32 -5.77 -1.91
CA PRO A 405 -28.76 -6.66 -0.92
C PRO A 405 -29.03 -8.10 -1.32
N CYS A 406 -28.02 -8.96 -1.25
CA CYS A 406 -28.19 -10.37 -1.58
C CYS A 406 -27.18 -11.26 -0.87
N ARG A 407 -27.51 -12.53 -0.68
CA ARG A 407 -26.61 -13.51 -0.05
C ARG A 407 -25.37 -13.82 -0.89
N SER A 408 -25.50 -13.76 -2.22
CA SER A 408 -24.41 -14.02 -3.16
C SER A 408 -24.70 -13.46 -4.54
N TYR A 409 -23.65 -13.27 -5.34
CA TYR A 409 -23.80 -12.86 -6.73
C TYR A 409 -24.55 -13.90 -7.59
N SER A 410 -24.46 -15.19 -7.27
CA SER A 410 -25.19 -16.23 -8.03
C SER A 410 -26.70 -16.14 -7.79
N ALA A 411 -27.11 -15.89 -6.54
CA ALA A 411 -28.50 -15.65 -6.18
C ALA A 411 -29.02 -14.36 -6.84
N PHE A 412 -28.22 -13.29 -6.83
CA PHE A 412 -28.54 -12.05 -7.53
C PHE A 412 -28.76 -12.28 -9.02
N ARG A 413 -27.86 -13.02 -9.70
CA ARG A 413 -28.00 -13.36 -11.13
C ARG A 413 -29.20 -14.24 -11.47
N ARG A 414 -29.67 -15.08 -10.53
CA ARG A 414 -30.90 -15.89 -10.69
C ARG A 414 -32.18 -15.10 -10.41
N GLY A 415 -32.08 -13.82 -10.03
CA GLY A 415 -33.25 -12.99 -9.71
C GLY A 415 -33.90 -13.34 -8.37
N GLU A 416 -33.19 -14.02 -7.47
CA GLU A 416 -33.66 -14.33 -6.11
C GLU A 416 -33.73 -13.07 -5.24
N CYS A 417 -32.90 -12.07 -5.54
CA CYS A 417 -32.84 -10.78 -4.85
C CYS A 417 -33.18 -9.68 -5.85
N PHE A 418 -34.38 -9.12 -5.75
CA PHE A 418 -34.87 -8.12 -6.71
C PHE A 418 -35.69 -6.98 -6.09
N LYS A 419 -36.08 -7.12 -4.82
CA LYS A 419 -36.91 -6.13 -4.12
C LYS A 419 -36.01 -5.20 -3.32
N CYS A 420 -36.29 -3.90 -3.38
CA CYS A 420 -35.66 -2.87 -2.56
C CYS A 420 -36.53 -2.52 -1.33
N GLY A 421 -37.36 -3.45 -0.85
CA GLY A 421 -38.46 -3.11 0.06
C GLY A 421 -39.54 -2.23 -0.60
N GLN A 422 -40.64 -1.96 0.10
CA GLN A 422 -41.77 -1.17 -0.42
C GLN A 422 -41.43 0.31 -0.66
N LEU A 423 -40.47 0.87 0.10
CA LEU A 423 -40.05 2.27 0.06
C LEU A 423 -38.62 2.45 -0.46
N GLY A 424 -38.00 1.40 -1.02
CA GLY A 424 -36.59 1.46 -1.45
C GLY A 424 -35.59 1.26 -0.31
N GLN A 425 -36.07 1.00 0.92
CA GLN A 425 -35.28 0.98 2.15
C GLN A 425 -34.20 -0.11 2.23
N ASP A 426 -34.36 -1.19 1.45
CA ASP A 426 -33.41 -2.31 1.47
C ASP A 426 -32.25 -2.08 0.48
N CYS A 427 -32.41 -1.19 -0.50
CA CYS A 427 -31.38 -0.91 -1.48
C CYS A 427 -30.48 0.24 -1.03
N SER A 428 -29.26 0.22 -1.53
CA SER A 428 -28.26 1.25 -1.26
C SER A 428 -27.68 1.81 -2.56
N LEU A 429 -27.30 3.08 -2.53
CA LEU A 429 -26.61 3.73 -3.65
C LEU A 429 -25.12 3.52 -3.50
N MET A 430 -24.51 2.71 -4.37
CA MET A 430 -23.06 2.53 -4.36
C MET A 430 -22.36 3.86 -4.67
N GLY A 431 -21.29 4.14 -3.92
CA GLY A 431 -20.42 5.29 -4.14
C GLY A 431 -20.79 6.51 -3.28
N PHE A 432 -20.72 7.70 -3.85
CA PHE A 432 -20.74 8.95 -3.10
C PHE A 432 -21.98 9.12 -2.20
N LYS A 433 -23.15 8.62 -2.63
CA LYS A 433 -24.42 8.73 -1.90
C LYS A 433 -24.74 7.54 -0.98
N ALA A 434 -23.78 6.68 -0.67
CA ALA A 434 -24.01 5.51 0.20
C ALA A 434 -24.42 5.89 1.64
N ASP A 435 -24.07 7.09 2.09
CA ASP A 435 -24.45 7.68 3.38
C ASP A 435 -25.94 8.02 3.53
N GLY A 436 -26.66 8.16 2.42
CA GLY A 436 -28.12 8.35 2.42
C GLY A 436 -28.92 7.07 2.66
N SER A 437 -28.25 5.91 2.71
CA SER A 437 -28.89 4.62 3.02
C SER A 437 -29.21 4.57 4.52
N ASN A 438 -30.34 3.96 4.91
CA ASN A 438 -30.72 3.83 6.33
C ASN A 438 -29.54 3.41 7.21
N LYS A 439 -29.40 4.07 8.37
CA LYS A 439 -28.23 4.00 9.27
C LYS A 439 -27.63 2.59 9.30
N PRO A 440 -26.32 2.45 9.05
CA PRO A 440 -25.69 1.13 8.98
C PRO A 440 -25.87 0.40 10.32
N SER A 441 -26.43 -0.81 10.25
CA SER A 441 -26.37 -1.74 11.39
C SER A 441 -24.91 -2.17 11.61
N ARG A 442 -24.54 -2.64 12.81
CA ARG A 442 -23.21 -3.27 13.04
C ARG A 442 -22.93 -4.45 12.11
N LYS A 443 -23.94 -5.05 11.48
CA LYS A 443 -23.79 -6.17 10.58
C LYS A 443 -23.49 -5.69 9.15
N SER A 444 -22.36 -6.14 8.60
CA SER A 444 -21.97 -5.90 7.21
C SER A 444 -22.96 -6.51 6.21
N ILE A 445 -23.36 -5.74 5.19
CA ILE A 445 -24.33 -6.16 4.17
C ILE A 445 -23.65 -6.20 2.79
N LYS A 446 -23.86 -7.29 2.05
CA LYS A 446 -23.41 -7.43 0.66
C LYS A 446 -24.46 -6.90 -0.31
N TYR A 447 -24.05 -5.96 -1.14
CA TYR A 447 -24.85 -5.40 -2.22
C TYR A 447 -24.28 -5.77 -3.58
N PHE A 448 -25.17 -6.07 -4.53
CA PHE A 448 -24.81 -6.42 -5.89
C PHE A 448 -25.53 -5.53 -6.90
N LEU A 449 -24.84 -5.26 -7.99
CA LEU A 449 -25.34 -4.47 -9.11
C LEU A 449 -24.58 -4.86 -10.38
N HIS A 450 -25.16 -4.52 -11.53
CA HIS A 450 -24.46 -4.59 -12.81
C HIS A 450 -24.02 -3.19 -13.24
N THR A 451 -22.83 -3.10 -13.83
CA THR A 451 -22.36 -1.89 -14.51
C THR A 451 -22.03 -2.20 -15.97
N SER A 452 -21.86 -1.16 -16.76
CA SER A 452 -21.53 -1.18 -18.18
C SER A 452 -20.02 -1.05 -18.39
N SER A 453 -19.50 -1.44 -19.55
CA SER A 453 -18.09 -1.24 -19.91
C SER A 453 -17.75 0.20 -20.31
N ARG A 454 -18.77 1.02 -20.59
CA ARG A 454 -18.66 2.42 -21.06
C ARG A 454 -19.44 3.35 -20.13
N THR A 455 -19.02 4.61 -20.06
CA THR A 455 -19.73 5.67 -19.34
C THR A 455 -21.03 6.05 -20.08
N PRO A 456 -22.15 6.32 -19.38
CA PRO A 456 -22.32 6.11 -17.95
C PRO A 456 -22.30 4.61 -17.60
N HIS A 457 -21.51 4.25 -16.59
CA HIS A 457 -21.31 2.87 -16.16
C HIS A 457 -22.52 2.29 -15.43
N CYS A 458 -23.37 3.13 -14.86
CA CYS A 458 -24.63 2.67 -14.30
C CYS A 458 -25.44 1.82 -15.30
N ARG A 459 -26.30 0.93 -14.81
CA ARG A 459 -27.32 0.28 -15.63
C ARG A 459 -28.69 0.67 -15.08
N LYS A 460 -29.55 1.21 -15.94
CA LYS A 460 -30.94 1.51 -15.57
C LYS A 460 -31.74 0.20 -15.54
N ARG A 461 -32.40 -0.07 -14.42
CA ARG A 461 -33.45 -1.09 -14.17
C ARG A 461 -33.16 -2.49 -14.73
N ALA A 462 -32.92 -3.45 -13.84
CA ALA A 462 -33.19 -4.84 -14.18
C ALA A 462 -34.70 -5.02 -14.35
N ILE A 463 -35.13 -5.85 -15.29
CA ILE A 463 -36.53 -6.26 -15.47
C ILE A 463 -36.59 -7.74 -15.08
N LYS A 464 -37.45 -8.09 -14.11
CA LYS A 464 -37.73 -9.49 -13.77
C LYS A 464 -38.90 -9.94 -14.62
N LEU A 465 -38.66 -10.87 -15.55
CA LEU A 465 -39.70 -11.51 -16.35
C LEU A 465 -40.03 -12.85 -15.69
N GLU A 466 -41.28 -13.02 -15.26
CA GLU A 466 -41.79 -14.28 -14.71
C GLU A 466 -42.68 -14.95 -15.75
N PHE A 467 -42.20 -16.05 -16.34
CA PHE A 467 -42.97 -16.82 -17.31
C PHE A 467 -43.80 -17.88 -16.57
N GLN A 468 -45.13 -17.80 -16.66
CA GLN A 468 -46.02 -18.86 -16.19
C GLN A 468 -46.19 -19.92 -17.28
N ARG A 469 -45.92 -21.19 -16.94
CA ARG A 469 -46.14 -22.32 -17.83
C ARG A 469 -47.59 -22.78 -17.68
N PHE A 470 -48.45 -22.45 -18.65
CA PHE A 470 -49.80 -23.01 -18.72
C PHE A 470 -49.72 -24.42 -19.30
N PHE A 471 -50.00 -25.45 -18.48
CA PHE A 471 -50.29 -26.77 -19.00
C PHE A 471 -51.69 -26.74 -19.62
N ARG A 472 -51.77 -26.75 -20.95
CA ARG A 472 -53.03 -27.12 -21.64
C ARG A 472 -53.28 -28.59 -21.33
N LEU A 473 -54.29 -28.87 -20.49
CA LEU A 473 -54.90 -30.19 -20.43
C LEU A 473 -55.34 -30.54 -21.86
N LYS A 474 -54.82 -31.64 -22.43
CA LYS A 474 -55.37 -32.19 -23.67
C LYS A 474 -56.84 -32.52 -23.39
N PRO A 475 -57.80 -32.12 -24.26
CA PRO A 475 -59.14 -32.66 -24.14
C PRO A 475 -59.04 -34.18 -24.31
N SER A 476 -59.53 -34.92 -23.31
CA SER A 476 -59.80 -36.35 -23.44
C SER A 476 -60.83 -36.51 -24.54
N ILE A 477 -60.43 -37.16 -25.64
CA ILE A 477 -61.33 -37.63 -26.69
C ILE A 477 -61.97 -38.93 -26.21
#